data_AF-B4R068-F1
#
_entry.id   AF-B4R068-F1
#
_cell.length_a   1.000
_cell.length_b   1.000
_cell.length_c   1.000
_cell.angle_alpha   90.00
_cell.angle_beta   90.00
_cell.angle_gamma   90.00
#
_symmetry.space_group_name_H-M   'P 1'
#
loop_
_entity.id
_entity.type
_entity.pdbx_description
1 polymer ?
#
loop_
_entity_poly.entity_id
_entity_poly.type
_entity_poly.pdbx_seq_one_letter_code
_entity_poly.pdbx_strand_id
1 'polypeptide(L)'
;MLKYLIVALALCAVAHADDWTPKTGEEIRNIRVECLKENPLSNDQISQLKNLIFPNEPDVRQYLTCSATKLGIFCDQQGYHADRLAKQFKMDLSEEEALQIAQSCVDDNAQKSPTDVWAFRGHQCMMASKIGDKVRAFVKAKAEEAKKKAA
;
A
#
# COMPACT_ATOMS: atom_id res chain seq x y z
N MET A 1 -33.73 -34.17 18.08
CA MET A 1 -32.83 -33.10 18.56
C MET A 1 -31.82 -32.73 17.46
N LEU A 2 -32.31 -32.38 16.26
CA LEU A 2 -31.49 -32.05 15.08
C LEU A 2 -32.28 -31.09 14.19
N LYS A 3 -32.81 -30.01 14.79
CA LYS A 3 -33.64 -29.03 14.07
C LYS A 3 -33.18 -27.59 14.28
N TYR A 4 -32.16 -27.39 15.14
CA TYR A 4 -31.60 -26.08 15.46
C TYR A 4 -30.16 -25.89 14.95
N LEU A 5 -29.54 -26.90 14.33
CA LEU A 5 -28.17 -26.80 13.81
C LEU A 5 -28.06 -26.08 12.45
N ILE A 6 -29.15 -25.97 11.69
CA ILE A 6 -29.14 -25.34 10.35
C ILE A 6 -29.26 -23.81 10.44
N VAL A 7 -29.82 -23.29 11.54
CA VAL A 7 -30.03 -21.84 11.71
C VAL A 7 -28.74 -21.10 12.13
N ALA A 8 -27.74 -21.80 12.65
CA ALA A 8 -26.47 -21.20 13.04
C ALA A 8 -25.50 -20.99 11.84
N LEU A 9 -25.67 -21.71 10.73
CA LEU A 9 -24.75 -21.60 9.58
C LEU A 9 -25.04 -20.42 8.63
N ALA A 10 -26.22 -19.80 8.74
CA ALA A 10 -26.62 -18.70 7.87
C ALA A 10 -26.13 -17.31 8.35
N LEU A 11 -25.52 -17.22 9.53
CA LEU A 11 -25.06 -15.96 10.12
C LEU A 11 -23.60 -15.60 9.79
N CYS A 12 -22.85 -16.48 9.12
CA CYS A 12 -21.43 -16.24 8.79
C CYS A 12 -21.17 -15.84 7.33
N ALA A 13 -22.22 -15.59 6.53
CA ALA A 13 -22.07 -15.28 5.10
C ALA A 13 -22.33 -13.81 4.75
N VAL A 14 -22.26 -12.89 5.71
CA VAL A 14 -22.01 -11.48 5.39
C VAL A 14 -20.49 -11.31 5.41
N ALA A 15 -19.82 -11.80 4.38
CA ALA A 15 -18.57 -11.18 3.99
C ALA A 15 -18.95 -9.72 3.74
N HIS A 16 -18.63 -8.83 4.67
CA HIS A 16 -18.73 -7.41 4.43
C HIS A 16 -17.90 -7.16 3.18
N ALA A 17 -18.56 -6.99 2.03
CA ALA A 17 -17.94 -6.39 0.89
C ALA A 17 -17.60 -4.97 1.37
N ASP A 18 -16.39 -4.80 1.88
CA ASP A 18 -15.86 -3.49 2.22
C ASP A 18 -15.92 -2.67 0.92
N ASP A 19 -16.63 -1.54 0.97
CA ASP A 19 -16.86 -0.59 -0.12
C ASP A 19 -15.57 0.18 -0.49
N TRP A 20 -14.44 -0.52 -0.51
CA TRP A 20 -13.15 0.07 -0.79
C TRP A 20 -13.09 0.54 -2.24
N THR A 21 -12.69 1.80 -2.41
CA THR A 21 -12.43 2.43 -3.71
C THR A 21 -11.01 3.00 -3.75
N PRO A 22 -10.39 3.08 -4.95
CA PRO A 22 -9.10 3.73 -5.12
C PRO A 22 -9.16 5.18 -4.65
N LYS A 23 -8.15 5.58 -3.88
CA LYS A 23 -7.99 6.94 -3.39
C LYS A 23 -7.43 7.84 -4.48
N THR A 24 -7.94 9.06 -4.54
CA THR A 24 -7.45 10.15 -5.37
C THR A 24 -6.06 10.62 -4.90
N GLY A 25 -5.37 11.37 -5.75
CA GLY A 25 -4.07 11.95 -5.39
C GLY A 25 -4.13 12.90 -4.18
N GLU A 26 -5.27 13.59 -3.99
CA GLU A 26 -5.50 14.46 -2.83
C GLU A 26 -5.68 13.64 -1.55
N GLU A 27 -6.50 12.60 -1.57
CA GLU A 27 -6.68 11.69 -0.44
C GLU A 27 -5.35 11.03 -0.05
N ILE A 28 -4.58 10.54 -1.02
CA ILE A 28 -3.24 9.97 -0.76
C ILE A 28 -2.31 11.01 -0.12
N ARG A 29 -2.39 12.28 -0.54
CA ARG A 29 -1.61 13.36 0.07
C ARG A 29 -2.03 13.59 1.52
N ASN A 30 -3.33 13.65 1.80
CA ASN A 30 -3.85 13.87 3.15
C ASN A 30 -3.47 12.72 4.09
N ILE A 31 -3.61 11.46 3.63
CA ILE A 31 -3.17 10.26 4.35
C ILE A 31 -1.68 10.35 4.71
N ARG A 32 -0.82 10.70 3.74
CA ARG A 32 0.62 10.83 4.01
C ARG A 32 0.94 11.94 5.01
N VAL A 33 0.22 13.07 4.95
CA VAL A 33 0.37 14.16 5.92
C VAL A 33 -0.02 13.70 7.32
N GLU A 34 -1.12 12.96 7.47
CA GLU A 34 -1.50 12.37 8.77
C GLU A 34 -0.44 11.38 9.27
N CYS A 35 0.03 10.48 8.42
CA CYS A 35 1.03 9.49 8.80
C CYS A 35 2.38 10.12 9.18
N LEU A 36 2.75 11.26 8.60
CA LEU A 36 3.93 12.03 9.02
C LEU A 36 3.74 12.72 10.38
N LYS A 37 2.50 13.03 10.78
CA LYS A 37 2.22 13.54 12.14
C LYS A 37 2.29 12.43 13.17
N GLU A 38 1.78 11.24 12.82
CA GLU A 38 1.80 10.06 13.69
C GLU A 38 3.19 9.43 13.81
N ASN A 39 3.95 9.43 12.70
CA ASN A 39 5.29 8.84 12.61
C ASN A 39 6.24 9.88 11.98
N PRO A 40 6.71 10.86 12.77
CA PRO A 40 7.59 11.92 12.27
C PRO A 40 8.88 11.35 11.71
N LEU A 41 9.26 11.82 10.52
CA LEU A 41 10.51 11.46 9.87
C LEU A 41 11.51 12.61 9.97
N SER A 42 12.80 12.26 10.05
CA SER A 42 13.89 13.21 9.91
C SER A 42 13.91 13.86 8.52
N ASN A 43 14.56 15.02 8.42
CA ASN A 43 14.74 15.70 7.13
C ASN A 43 15.50 14.83 6.11
N ASP A 44 16.44 13.99 6.57
CA ASP A 44 17.17 13.07 5.70
C ASP A 44 16.25 11.98 5.14
N GLN A 45 15.50 11.30 6.01
CA GLN A 45 14.50 10.31 5.59
C GLN A 45 13.47 10.92 4.62
N ILE A 46 12.98 12.14 4.89
CA ILE A 46 12.08 12.85 3.98
C ILE A 46 12.73 13.09 2.62
N SER A 47 14.01 13.50 2.60
CA SER A 47 14.77 13.70 1.38
C SER A 47 14.92 12.40 0.59
N GLN A 48 15.24 11.29 1.26
CA GLN A 48 15.33 9.97 0.65
C GLN A 48 13.98 9.54 0.05
N LEU A 49 12.88 9.66 0.80
CA LEU A 49 11.54 9.29 0.34
C LEU A 49 11.09 10.11 -0.88
N LYS A 50 11.42 11.40 -0.95
CA LYS A 50 11.17 12.26 -2.13
C LYS A 50 11.88 11.75 -3.38
N ASN A 51 13.01 11.06 -3.21
CA ASN A 51 13.78 10.42 -4.27
C ASN A 51 13.41 8.93 -4.47
N LEU A 52 12.30 8.47 -3.86
CA LEU A 52 11.85 7.08 -3.89
C LEU A 52 12.86 6.08 -3.31
N ILE A 53 13.66 6.54 -2.35
CA ILE A 53 14.56 5.72 -1.55
C ILE A 53 13.87 5.49 -0.19
N PHE A 54 13.65 4.23 0.16
CA PHE A 54 12.94 3.84 1.37
C PHE A 54 13.89 3.03 2.26
N PRO A 55 14.61 3.66 3.21
CA PRO A 55 15.54 2.96 4.07
C PRO A 55 14.80 2.02 5.01
N ASN A 56 15.44 0.90 5.37
CA ASN A 56 14.88 -0.09 6.29
C ASN A 56 15.04 0.37 7.76
N GLU A 57 14.41 1.49 8.09
CA GLU A 57 14.47 2.12 9.42
C GLU A 57 13.08 2.10 10.08
N PRO A 58 12.99 1.93 11.41
CA PRO A 58 11.71 1.81 12.12
C PRO A 58 10.70 2.91 11.77
N ASP A 59 11.11 4.17 11.81
CA ASP A 59 10.20 5.30 11.58
C ASP A 59 9.67 5.32 10.13
N VAL A 60 10.53 4.97 9.16
CA VAL A 60 10.13 4.87 7.74
C VAL A 60 9.17 3.70 7.53
N ARG A 61 9.44 2.55 8.14
CA ARG A 61 8.53 1.39 8.08
C ARG A 61 7.19 1.71 8.70
N GLN A 62 7.16 2.37 9.85
CA GLN A 62 5.93 2.79 10.52
C GLN A 62 5.13 3.79 9.67
N TYR A 63 5.79 4.80 9.09
CA TYR A 63 5.15 5.73 8.16
C TYR A 63 4.54 5.03 6.94
N LEU A 64 5.26 4.09 6.31
CA LEU A 64 4.77 3.32 5.17
C LEU A 64 3.61 2.41 5.55
N THR A 65 3.68 1.79 6.73
CA THR A 65 2.62 0.94 7.28
C THR A 65 1.37 1.75 7.55
N CYS A 66 1.49 2.89 8.23
CA CYS A 66 0.38 3.81 8.45
C CYS A 66 -0.28 4.22 7.13
N SER A 67 0.53 4.57 6.13
CA SER A 67 0.03 4.99 4.82
C SER A 67 -0.74 3.84 4.15
N ALA A 68 -0.18 2.63 4.15
CA ALA A 68 -0.83 1.45 3.56
C ALA A 68 -2.14 1.07 4.29
N THR A 69 -2.17 1.16 5.61
CA THR A 69 -3.35 0.89 6.42
C THR A 69 -4.45 1.91 6.16
N LYS A 70 -4.15 3.22 6.18
CA LYS A 70 -5.13 4.28 5.92
C LYS A 70 -5.61 4.32 4.47
N LEU A 71 -4.79 3.85 3.52
CA LEU A 71 -5.24 3.61 2.14
C LEU A 71 -6.20 2.42 2.05
N GLY A 72 -6.31 1.59 3.09
CA GLY A 72 -7.12 0.38 3.09
C GLY A 72 -6.55 -0.73 2.20
N ILE A 73 -5.26 -0.69 1.89
CA ILE A 73 -4.57 -1.69 1.06
C ILE A 73 -3.79 -2.71 1.90
N PHE A 74 -3.66 -2.47 3.22
CA PHE A 74 -2.98 -3.35 4.16
C PHE A 74 -3.73 -3.38 5.50
N CYS A 75 -3.77 -4.53 6.16
CA CYS A 75 -4.15 -4.65 7.57
C CYS A 75 -3.24 -5.64 8.32
N ASP A 76 -3.19 -5.54 9.65
CA ASP A 76 -2.29 -6.34 10.47
C ASP A 76 -2.73 -7.81 10.62
N GLN A 77 -3.97 -8.15 10.25
CA GLN A 77 -4.46 -9.53 10.25
C GLN A 77 -4.21 -10.27 8.93
N GLN A 78 -4.32 -9.59 7.78
CA GLN A 78 -4.31 -10.22 6.45
C GLN A 78 -3.16 -9.75 5.56
N GLY A 79 -2.44 -8.70 5.96
CA GLY A 79 -1.39 -8.12 5.14
C GLY A 79 -1.95 -7.27 4.02
N TYR A 80 -1.26 -7.26 2.88
CA TYR A 80 -1.69 -6.50 1.72
C TYR A 80 -2.86 -7.16 0.99
N HIS A 81 -3.85 -6.36 0.61
CA HIS A 81 -4.92 -6.75 -0.31
C HIS A 81 -4.46 -6.53 -1.75
N ALA A 82 -4.08 -7.61 -2.44
CA ALA A 82 -3.48 -7.55 -3.78
C ALA A 82 -4.39 -6.88 -4.83
N ASP A 83 -5.71 -7.10 -4.76
CA ASP A 83 -6.69 -6.48 -5.64
C ASP A 83 -6.75 -4.95 -5.47
N ARG A 84 -6.67 -4.48 -4.22
CA ARG A 84 -6.69 -3.05 -3.90
C ARG A 84 -5.38 -2.38 -4.30
N LEU A 85 -4.24 -3.05 -4.06
CA LEU A 85 -2.93 -2.63 -4.55
C LEU A 85 -2.93 -2.44 -6.07
N ALA A 86 -3.43 -3.43 -6.81
CA ALA A 86 -3.51 -3.39 -8.26
C ALA A 86 -4.37 -2.22 -8.73
N LYS A 87 -5.59 -2.08 -8.21
CA LYS A 87 -6.51 -0.99 -8.57
C LYS A 87 -5.95 0.39 -8.23
N GLN A 88 -5.27 0.53 -7.09
CA GLN A 88 -4.71 1.81 -6.63
C GLN A 88 -3.47 2.24 -7.43
N PHE A 89 -2.60 1.29 -7.79
CA PHE A 89 -1.25 1.57 -8.30
C PHE A 89 -0.95 0.93 -9.66
N LYS A 90 -1.95 0.47 -10.42
CA LYS A 90 -1.72 -0.06 -11.78
C LYS A 90 -1.07 0.93 -12.73
N MET A 91 -1.18 2.24 -12.47
CA MET A 91 -0.70 3.28 -13.37
C MET A 91 -1.28 3.10 -14.79
N ASP A 92 -0.43 2.88 -15.78
CA ASP A 92 -0.78 2.60 -17.18
C ASP A 92 -0.79 1.09 -17.52
N LEU A 93 -0.59 0.20 -16.54
CA LEU A 93 -0.74 -1.25 -16.71
C LEU A 93 -2.21 -1.64 -16.77
N SER A 94 -2.47 -2.82 -17.34
CA SER A 94 -3.79 -3.47 -17.20
C SER A 94 -4.02 -3.89 -15.75
N GLU A 95 -5.28 -4.04 -15.35
CA GLU A 95 -5.61 -4.48 -14.00
C GLU A 95 -5.11 -5.90 -13.73
N GLU A 96 -5.17 -6.78 -14.73
CA GLU A 96 -4.69 -8.16 -14.64
C GLU A 96 -3.17 -8.21 -14.43
N GLU A 97 -2.40 -7.43 -15.20
CA GLU A 97 -0.94 -7.38 -15.04
C GLU A 97 -0.56 -6.81 -13.66
N ALA A 98 -1.23 -5.73 -13.23
CA ALA A 98 -1.00 -5.15 -11.91
C ALA A 98 -1.38 -6.12 -10.78
N LEU A 99 -2.45 -6.90 -10.93
CA LEU A 99 -2.88 -7.92 -9.97
C LEU A 99 -1.87 -9.05 -9.86
N GLN A 100 -1.35 -9.55 -10.98
CA GLN A 100 -0.31 -10.60 -10.97
C GLN A 100 0.95 -10.13 -10.23
N ILE A 101 1.36 -8.88 -10.46
CA ILE A 101 2.49 -8.28 -9.74
C ILE A 101 2.18 -8.15 -8.25
N ALA A 102 1.00 -7.65 -7.88
CA ALA A 102 0.63 -7.51 -6.49
C ALA A 102 0.61 -8.88 -5.78
N GLN A 103 0.00 -9.89 -6.40
CA GLN A 103 -0.08 -11.25 -5.88
C GLN A 103 1.29 -11.90 -5.67
N SER A 104 2.29 -11.58 -6.50
CA SER A 104 3.65 -12.12 -6.32
C SER A 104 4.43 -11.44 -5.18
N CYS A 105 3.96 -10.29 -4.69
CA CYS A 105 4.59 -9.54 -3.62
C CYS A 105 3.90 -9.65 -2.25
N VAL A 106 2.66 -10.12 -2.20
CA VAL A 106 1.94 -10.34 -0.93
C VAL A 106 2.28 -11.71 -0.36
N ASP A 107 2.44 -11.78 0.96
CA ASP A 107 2.67 -13.02 1.72
C ASP A 107 1.78 -13.05 2.98
N ASP A 108 1.61 -14.24 3.57
CA ASP A 108 0.77 -14.49 4.75
C ASP A 108 1.46 -14.23 6.10
N ASN A 109 2.70 -13.75 6.07
CA ASN A 109 3.57 -13.54 7.23
C ASN A 109 3.73 -14.78 8.13
N ALA A 110 3.90 -15.98 7.54
CA ALA A 110 4.16 -17.22 8.27
C ALA A 110 5.31 -17.13 9.29
N GLN A 111 6.30 -16.26 9.05
CA GLN A 111 7.43 -15.97 9.93
C GLN A 111 7.09 -15.08 11.14
N LYS A 112 5.85 -14.57 11.23
CA LYS A 112 5.37 -13.70 12.32
C LYS A 112 6.25 -12.48 12.54
N SER A 113 6.68 -11.83 11.46
CA SER A 113 7.41 -10.57 11.56
C SER A 113 6.53 -9.49 12.18
N PRO A 114 7.11 -8.49 12.86
CA PRO A 114 6.40 -7.28 13.23
C PRO A 114 5.65 -6.67 12.04
N THR A 115 4.48 -6.09 12.29
CA THR A 115 3.58 -5.57 11.24
C THR A 115 4.28 -4.57 10.31
N ASP A 116 5.12 -3.69 10.85
CA ASP A 116 5.86 -2.71 10.07
C ASP A 116 6.90 -3.35 9.13
N VAL A 117 7.53 -4.43 9.58
CA VAL A 117 8.46 -5.23 8.77
C VAL A 117 7.72 -6.00 7.68
N TRP A 118 6.51 -6.51 7.96
CA TRP A 118 5.67 -7.17 6.95
C TRP A 118 5.22 -6.20 5.86
N ALA A 119 4.64 -5.07 6.24
CA ALA A 119 4.26 -4.02 5.30
C ALA A 119 5.46 -3.53 4.49
N PHE A 120 6.61 -3.30 5.13
CA PHE A 120 7.80 -2.86 4.44
C PHE A 120 8.32 -3.86 3.40
N ARG A 121 8.32 -5.16 3.72
CA ARG A 121 8.73 -6.22 2.78
C ARG A 121 7.86 -6.22 1.52
N GLY A 122 6.53 -6.16 1.67
CA GLY A 122 5.61 -6.07 0.54
C GLY A 122 5.83 -4.78 -0.28
N HIS A 123 6.02 -3.64 0.40
CA HIS A 123 6.35 -2.38 -0.25
C HIS A 123 7.64 -2.44 -1.08
N GLN A 124 8.71 -3.02 -0.54
CA GLN A 124 9.98 -3.20 -1.25
C GLN A 124 9.82 -4.07 -2.49
N CYS A 125 9.09 -5.19 -2.39
CA CYS A 125 8.81 -6.04 -3.54
C CYS A 125 8.05 -5.27 -4.63
N MET A 126 6.99 -4.54 -4.26
CA MET A 126 6.22 -3.73 -5.20
C MET A 126 7.07 -2.66 -5.89
N MET A 127 7.94 -1.97 -5.15
CA MET A 127 8.84 -0.96 -5.70
C MET A 127 9.98 -1.55 -6.55
N ALA A 128 10.32 -2.83 -6.37
CA ALA A 128 11.26 -3.56 -7.23
C ALA A 128 10.60 -4.11 -8.52
N SER A 129 9.27 -4.13 -8.59
CA SER A 129 8.52 -4.62 -9.75
C SER A 129 8.34 -3.56 -10.85
N LYS A 130 7.67 -3.96 -11.95
CA LYS A 130 7.24 -3.07 -13.03
C LYS A 130 6.37 -1.90 -12.53
N ILE A 131 5.57 -2.09 -11.47
CA ILE A 131 4.81 -0.99 -10.85
C ILE A 131 5.77 0.07 -10.31
N GLY A 132 6.84 -0.35 -9.61
CA GLY A 132 7.88 0.55 -9.13
C GLY A 132 8.58 1.33 -10.25
N ASP A 133 8.83 0.69 -11.40
CA ASP A 133 9.37 1.38 -12.58
C ASP A 133 8.44 2.46 -13.10
N LYS A 134 7.13 2.17 -13.17
CA LYS A 134 6.11 3.15 -13.59
C LYS A 134 6.01 4.32 -12.60
N VAL A 135 6.07 4.05 -11.30
CA VAL A 135 6.08 5.11 -10.27
C VAL A 135 7.32 5.99 -10.42
N ARG A 136 8.52 5.40 -10.60
CA ARG A 136 9.76 6.16 -10.85
C ARG A 136 9.66 7.03 -12.10
N ALA A 137 9.15 6.46 -13.21
CA ALA A 137 8.95 7.19 -14.46
C ALA A 137 7.97 8.37 -14.29
N PHE A 138 6.85 8.15 -13.60
CA PHE A 138 5.86 9.18 -13.32
C PHE A 138 6.45 10.34 -12.49
N VAL A 139 7.16 10.02 -11.40
CA VAL A 139 7.79 11.04 -10.55
C VAL A 139 8.85 11.82 -11.33
N LYS A 140 9.68 11.14 -12.12
CA LYS A 140 10.68 11.80 -12.99
C LYS A 140 10.02 12.76 -13.98
N ALA A 141 8.99 12.31 -14.69
CA ALA A 141 8.27 13.13 -15.66
C ALA A 141 7.64 14.38 -15.00
N LYS A 142 7.06 14.23 -13.81
CA LYS A 142 6.50 15.36 -13.05
C LYS A 142 7.57 16.35 -12.58
N ALA A 143 8.73 15.86 -12.15
CA ALA A 143 9.85 16.71 -11.79
C ALA A 143 10.39 17.50 -12.99
N GLU A 144 10.49 16.89 -14.16
CA GLU A 144 10.90 17.55 -15.40
C GLU A 144 9.88 18.60 -15.87
N GLU A 145 8.58 18.27 -15.79
CA GLU A 145 7.49 19.21 -16.09
C GLU A 145 7.55 20.45 -15.18
N ALA A 146 7.76 20.26 -13.87
CA ALA A 146 7.89 21.34 -12.91
C ALA A 146 9.11 22.23 -13.19
N LYS A 147 10.26 21.63 -13.52
CA LYS A 147 11.49 22.37 -13.90
C LYS A 147 11.27 23.23 -15.14
N LYS A 148 10.59 22.70 -16.17
CA LYS A 148 10.28 23.45 -17.40
C LYS A 148 9.34 24.64 -17.18
N LYS A 149 8.43 24.54 -16.21
CA LYS A 149 7.52 25.65 -15.87
C LYS A 149 8.19 26.74 -15.01
N ALA A 150 9.32 26.42 -14.38
CA ALA A 150 10.07 27.32 -13.52
C ALA A 150 11.27 27.99 -14.25
N ALA A 151 11.57 27.56 -15.48
CA ALA A 151 12.58 28.13 -16.37
C ALA A 151 11.92 29.08 -17.37
#